data_AF-W4FEP1-F1
#
_entry.id   AF-W4FEP1-F1
#
_cell.length_a   1.000
_cell.length_b   1.000
_cell.length_c   1.000
_cell.angle_alpha   90.00
_cell.angle_beta   90.00
_cell.angle_gamma   90.00
#
_symmetry.space_group_name_H-M   'P 1'
#
loop_
_entity.id
_entity.type
_entity.pdbx_description
1 polymer ?
#
loop_
_entity_poly.entity_id
_entity_poly.type
_entity_poly.pdbx_seq_one_letter_code
_entity_poly.pdbx_strand_id
1 'polypeptide(L)'
;MGVTDKSVACVGLGLVVLSYWLWRSPWTVVGYIALALVVLVLGVMLWIVWVLVCIEAFFKRPTVVAAPLKSPPAETPKHSKASLGSLLGCIGGALKGIQSVESWCHRRRKRLKQPRPPSMPPALSQLPPVVQCVVCLELVPIADCASCTGCPMACCGICMEKYLCLKVTSDHQMHLGCPSCSAALGAATLKRFMSPYLQQKLVELEQSHRSFKCPKCHSDKSIVIPSGYISRRSLTCTQCKSCWCIDCGLKYHYFATQACGSFRKWRAKHRVKACPNCTRFIEKVDGCNHMTCTQCKFQFCWVCSTKWTLLHKCTPRWFAG
;
A
#
# COMPACT_ATOMS: atom_id res chain seq x y z
N MET A 1 80.78 -41.61 -4.80
CA MET A 1 79.83 -40.48 -4.96
C MET A 1 78.68 -40.75 -4.00
N GLY A 2 78.52 -39.94 -2.94
CA GLY A 2 77.54 -40.20 -1.89
C GLY A 2 77.54 -39.07 -0.87
N VAL A 3 77.24 -37.85 -1.34
CA VAL A 3 77.09 -36.66 -0.51
C VAL A 3 75.59 -36.43 -0.32
N THR A 4 75.21 -36.28 0.94
CA THR A 4 74.02 -35.59 1.48
C THR A 4 72.63 -36.19 1.31
N ASP A 5 72.17 -36.85 2.38
CA ASP A 5 70.72 -37.00 2.69
C ASP A 5 70.35 -36.22 3.99
N LYS A 6 71.30 -36.07 4.93
CA LYS A 6 71.04 -35.37 6.21
C LYS A 6 70.94 -33.84 6.08
N SER A 7 71.52 -33.23 5.04
CA SER A 7 71.53 -31.77 4.89
C SER A 7 70.21 -31.22 4.33
N VAL A 8 69.48 -31.99 3.52
CA VAL A 8 68.21 -31.55 2.91
C VAL A 8 67.09 -31.50 3.94
N ALA A 9 67.07 -32.46 4.89
CA ALA A 9 66.08 -32.50 5.96
C ALA A 9 66.18 -31.32 6.95
N CYS A 10 67.41 -30.86 7.28
CA CYS A 10 67.60 -29.71 8.16
C CYS A 10 67.16 -28.37 7.52
N VAL A 11 67.34 -28.21 6.21
CA VAL A 11 66.91 -26.99 5.49
C VAL A 11 65.37 -26.93 5.39
N GLY A 12 64.71 -28.06 5.14
CA GLY A 12 63.25 -28.14 5.05
C GLY A 12 62.55 -27.78 6.37
N LEU A 13 63.05 -28.27 7.51
CA LEU A 13 62.50 -27.94 8.83
C LEU A 13 62.75 -26.47 9.20
N GLY A 14 63.90 -25.90 8.82
CA GLY A 14 64.21 -24.48 9.03
C GLY A 14 63.23 -23.55 8.32
N LEU A 15 62.86 -23.85 7.06
CA LEU A 15 61.91 -23.05 6.28
C LEU A 15 60.48 -23.11 6.83
N VAL A 16 60.04 -24.28 7.31
CA VAL A 16 58.72 -24.45 7.94
C VAL A 16 58.64 -23.64 9.24
N VAL A 17 59.68 -23.68 10.07
CA VAL A 17 59.74 -22.89 11.31
C VAL A 17 59.79 -21.39 11.01
N LEU A 18 60.57 -20.94 10.02
CA LEU A 18 60.61 -19.53 9.62
C LEU A 18 59.24 -19.03 9.13
N SER A 19 58.55 -19.83 8.32
CA SER A 19 57.21 -19.50 7.80
C SER A 19 56.16 -19.43 8.92
N TYR A 20 56.26 -20.29 9.94
CA TYR A 20 55.39 -20.29 11.10
C TYR A 20 55.66 -19.08 12.02
N TRP A 21 56.93 -18.68 12.20
CA TRP A 21 57.29 -17.48 12.95
C TRP A 21 56.89 -16.18 12.24
N LEU A 22 57.00 -16.13 10.91
CA LEU A 22 56.53 -15.01 10.09
C LEU A 22 55.00 -14.87 10.14
N TRP A 23 54.25 -15.97 10.11
CA TRP A 23 52.80 -15.95 10.29
C TRP A 23 52.42 -15.50 11.71
N ARG A 24 53.11 -15.98 12.74
CA ARG A 24 52.80 -15.65 14.14
C ARG A 24 53.34 -14.29 14.60
N SER A 25 54.09 -13.59 13.74
CA SER A 25 54.58 -12.23 14.01
C SER A 25 53.39 -11.26 14.11
N PRO A 26 53.25 -10.50 15.20
CA PRO A 26 52.16 -9.52 15.37
C PRO A 26 52.08 -8.51 14.20
N TRP A 27 53.23 -8.24 13.58
CA TRP A 27 53.37 -7.30 12.47
C TRP A 27 52.67 -7.75 11.19
N THR A 28 52.55 -9.05 10.92
CA THR A 28 51.84 -9.54 9.72
C THR A 28 50.33 -9.45 9.90
N VAL A 29 49.82 -9.78 11.08
CA VAL A 29 48.41 -9.60 11.43
C VAL A 29 48.02 -8.12 11.39
N VAL A 30 48.84 -7.23 11.95
CA VAL A 30 48.63 -5.77 11.87
C VAL A 30 48.66 -5.29 10.41
N GLY A 31 49.55 -5.83 9.58
CA GLY A 31 49.61 -5.54 8.14
C GLY A 31 48.33 -5.94 7.39
N TYR A 32 47.80 -7.14 7.64
CA TYR A 32 46.55 -7.60 7.03
C TYR A 32 45.34 -6.76 7.48
N ILE A 33 45.27 -6.39 8.76
CA ILE A 33 44.22 -5.53 9.29
C ILE A 33 44.31 -4.13 8.66
N ALA A 34 45.52 -3.56 8.56
CA ALA A 34 45.73 -2.27 7.91
C ALA A 34 45.32 -2.29 6.43
N LEU A 35 45.69 -3.35 5.69
CA LEU A 35 45.29 -3.52 4.30
C LEU A 35 43.77 -3.65 4.16
N ALA A 36 43.12 -4.44 5.03
CA ALA A 36 41.66 -4.58 5.03
C ALA A 36 40.94 -3.26 5.31
N LEU A 37 41.47 -2.44 6.24
CA LEU A 37 40.94 -1.10 6.51
C LEU A 37 41.11 -0.16 5.31
N VAL A 38 42.25 -0.19 4.62
CA VAL A 38 42.47 0.59 3.40
C VAL A 38 41.49 0.19 2.30
N VAL A 39 41.28 -1.11 2.07
CA VAL A 39 40.31 -1.61 1.09
C VAL A 39 38.88 -1.17 1.45
N LEU A 40 38.51 -1.24 2.73
CA LEU A 40 37.19 -0.80 3.20
C LEU A 40 37.00 0.71 2.98
N VAL A 41 37.98 1.53 3.34
CA VAL A 41 37.93 2.99 3.14
C VAL A 41 37.83 3.33 1.66
N LEU A 42 38.65 2.72 0.80
CA LEU A 42 38.60 2.93 -0.65
C LEU A 42 37.25 2.49 -1.23
N GLY A 43 36.70 1.36 -0.78
CA GLY A 43 35.37 0.89 -1.18
C GLY A 43 34.26 1.85 -0.79
N VAL A 44 34.29 2.39 0.43
CA VAL A 44 33.32 3.40 0.89
C VAL A 44 33.46 4.70 0.08
N MET A 45 34.69 5.15 -0.20
CA MET A 45 34.92 6.35 -1.01
C MET A 45 34.40 6.18 -2.44
N LEU A 46 34.64 5.03 -3.08
CA LEU A 46 34.12 4.73 -4.41
C LEU A 46 32.59 4.66 -4.42
N TRP A 47 31.98 4.06 -3.39
CA TRP A 47 30.53 4.02 -3.24
C TRP A 47 29.92 5.42 -3.09
N ILE A 48 30.54 6.30 -2.29
CA ILE A 48 30.12 7.71 -2.15
C ILE A 48 30.19 8.43 -3.49
N VAL A 49 31.29 8.30 -4.23
CA VAL A 49 31.43 8.91 -5.57
C VAL A 49 30.34 8.41 -6.52
N TRP A 50 30.06 7.10 -6.52
CA TRP A 50 29.00 6.53 -7.34
C TRP A 50 27.61 7.08 -6.99
N VAL A 51 27.30 7.24 -5.69
CA VAL A 51 26.05 7.85 -5.23
C VAL A 51 25.95 9.32 -5.69
N LEU A 52 27.02 10.10 -5.59
CA LEU A 52 27.04 11.49 -6.06
C LEU A 52 26.82 11.60 -7.58
N VAL A 53 27.44 10.72 -8.37
CA VAL A 53 27.21 10.63 -9.83
C VAL A 53 25.75 10.28 -10.14
N CYS A 54 25.15 9.34 -9.40
CA CYS A 54 23.73 8.99 -9.58
C CYS A 54 22.80 10.15 -9.23
N ILE A 55 23.12 10.91 -8.18
CA ILE A 55 22.38 12.10 -7.77
C ILE A 55 22.47 13.18 -8.87
N GLU A 56 23.67 13.47 -9.39
CA GLU A 56 23.83 14.40 -10.50
C GLU A 56 23.06 13.95 -11.75
N ALA A 57 23.10 12.67 -12.09
CA ALA A 57 22.36 12.12 -13.23
C ALA A 57 20.84 12.23 -13.04
N PHE A 58 20.35 12.16 -11.81
CA PHE A 58 18.94 12.36 -11.48
C PHE A 58 18.53 13.83 -11.68
N PHE A 59 19.34 14.78 -11.19
CA PHE A 59 19.07 16.22 -11.34
C PHE A 59 19.27 16.74 -12.77
N LYS A 60 20.15 16.11 -13.57
CA LYS A 60 20.37 16.46 -14.98
C LYS A 60 19.34 15.85 -15.94
N ARG A 61 18.32 15.12 -15.47
CA ARG A 61 17.23 14.69 -16.34
C ARG A 61 16.46 15.92 -16.84
N PRO A 62 16.40 16.16 -18.16
CA PRO A 62 15.61 17.26 -18.71
C PRO A 62 14.15 17.04 -18.31
N THR A 63 13.57 18.03 -17.62
CA THR A 63 12.14 18.12 -17.43
C THR A 63 11.49 18.15 -18.80
N VAL A 64 10.75 17.09 -19.16
CA VAL A 64 9.87 17.11 -20.31
C VAL A 64 8.76 18.10 -19.98
N VAL A 65 8.98 19.37 -20.31
CA VAL A 65 7.98 20.43 -20.21
C VAL A 65 6.90 20.08 -21.23
N ALA A 66 5.77 19.60 -20.74
CA ALA A 66 4.56 19.47 -21.53
C ALA A 66 4.21 20.85 -22.10
N ALA A 67 4.08 20.92 -23.43
CA ALA A 67 3.69 22.13 -24.13
C ALA A 67 2.33 22.65 -23.62
N PRO A 68 2.13 23.99 -23.52
CA PRO A 68 0.85 24.53 -23.08
C PRO A 68 -0.24 24.31 -24.14
N LEU A 69 -1.31 23.62 -23.75
CA LEU A 69 -2.55 23.57 -24.52
C LEU A 69 -3.17 24.98 -24.56
N LYS A 70 -3.25 25.56 -25.77
CA LYS A 70 -4.03 26.77 -26.05
C LYS A 70 -5.51 26.47 -25.79
N SER A 71 -6.13 27.27 -24.91
CA SER A 71 -7.59 27.28 -24.73
C SER A 71 -8.28 27.86 -25.97
N PRO A 72 -9.42 27.30 -26.40
CA PRO A 72 -10.32 27.96 -27.36
C PRO A 72 -11.12 29.09 -26.67
N PRO A 73 -11.48 30.16 -27.40
CA PRO A 73 -12.10 31.36 -26.84
C PRO A 73 -13.55 31.14 -26.43
N ALA A 74 -13.95 31.88 -25.39
CA ALA A 74 -15.29 31.92 -24.84
C ALA A 74 -16.30 32.55 -25.82
N GLU A 75 -17.39 31.83 -26.08
CA GLU A 75 -18.59 32.40 -26.71
C GLU A 75 -19.50 33.02 -25.64
N THR A 76 -19.83 34.29 -25.82
CA THR A 76 -20.78 35.03 -24.99
C THR A 76 -22.21 34.89 -25.55
N PRO A 77 -23.23 34.66 -24.72
CA PRO A 77 -24.62 34.71 -25.16
C PRO A 77 -25.08 36.17 -25.28
N LYS A 78 -25.63 36.53 -26.44
CA LYS A 78 -26.28 37.82 -26.70
C LYS A 78 -27.62 37.91 -25.99
N HIS A 79 -27.85 39.05 -25.33
CA HIS A 79 -29.11 39.45 -24.71
C HIS A 79 -30.28 39.50 -25.70
N SER A 80 -31.42 38.91 -25.35
CA SER A 80 -32.73 39.25 -25.93
C SER A 80 -33.43 40.28 -25.04
N LYS A 81 -33.73 41.47 -25.59
CA LYS A 81 -34.62 42.44 -24.96
C LYS A 81 -36.06 41.98 -25.19
N ALA A 82 -36.79 41.70 -24.12
CA ALA A 82 -38.24 41.62 -24.13
C ALA A 82 -38.81 43.01 -23.83
N SER A 83 -39.73 43.48 -24.68
CA SER A 83 -40.55 44.67 -24.45
C SER A 83 -41.99 44.22 -24.30
N LEU A 84 -42.62 44.64 -23.20
CA LEU A 84 -44.04 44.49 -22.92
C LEU A 84 -44.89 45.32 -23.90
N GLY A 85 -46.06 44.79 -24.25
CA GLY A 85 -47.12 45.52 -24.93
C GLY A 85 -48.35 44.64 -25.09
N SER A 86 -49.21 44.68 -24.08
CA SER A 86 -50.34 43.80 -23.80
C SER A 86 -51.53 43.90 -24.76
N LEU A 87 -52.34 42.83 -24.71
CA LEU A 87 -53.81 42.81 -24.66
C LEU A 87 -54.58 43.33 -25.89
N LEU A 88 -55.14 42.40 -26.68
CA LEU A 88 -56.59 42.09 -26.68
C LEU A 88 -56.96 41.16 -27.83
N GLY A 89 -57.88 40.23 -27.53
CA GLY A 89 -58.94 39.90 -28.49
C GLY A 89 -58.70 38.70 -29.39
N CYS A 90 -58.86 37.51 -28.83
CA CYS A 90 -59.33 36.34 -29.58
C CYS A 90 -60.61 36.72 -30.36
N ILE A 91 -60.60 36.55 -31.69
CA ILE A 91 -61.68 36.10 -32.61
C ILE A 91 -61.09 36.10 -34.04
N GLY A 92 -60.09 35.25 -34.28
CA GLY A 92 -59.45 35.13 -35.61
C GLY A 92 -58.88 33.74 -35.91
N GLY A 93 -59.30 32.73 -35.15
CA GLY A 93 -58.69 31.40 -35.14
C GLY A 93 -59.20 30.42 -36.20
N ALA A 94 -60.32 30.68 -36.88
CA ALA A 94 -60.96 29.66 -37.70
C ALA A 94 -60.63 29.71 -39.21
N LEU A 95 -60.05 30.80 -39.74
CA LEU A 95 -59.74 30.92 -41.17
C LEU A 95 -58.24 30.93 -41.52
N LYS A 96 -57.34 31.06 -40.54
CA LYS A 96 -55.88 30.93 -40.76
C LYS A 96 -55.37 29.48 -40.76
N GLY A 97 -56.21 28.52 -40.41
CA GLY A 97 -55.86 27.09 -40.40
C GLY A 97 -55.78 26.47 -41.80
N ILE A 98 -56.67 26.85 -42.72
CA ILE A 98 -56.83 26.15 -43.99
C ILE A 98 -55.72 26.55 -45.00
N GLN A 99 -55.32 27.83 -45.04
CA GLN A 99 -54.21 28.28 -45.89
C GLN A 99 -52.83 27.75 -45.45
N SER A 100 -52.67 27.37 -44.17
CA SER A 100 -51.43 26.81 -43.65
C SER A 100 -51.20 25.36 -44.14
N VAL A 101 -52.26 24.56 -44.21
CA VAL A 101 -52.19 23.13 -44.59
C VAL A 101 -51.86 22.94 -46.07
N GLU A 102 -52.43 23.74 -46.98
CA GLU A 102 -52.07 23.67 -48.41
C GLU A 102 -50.62 24.07 -48.67
N SER A 103 -50.13 25.11 -47.99
CA SER A 103 -48.73 25.54 -48.09
C SER A 103 -47.73 24.50 -47.53
N TRP A 104 -48.20 23.68 -46.58
CA TRP A 104 -47.43 22.59 -45.98
C TRP A 104 -47.39 21.36 -46.91
N CYS A 105 -48.53 20.96 -47.49
CA CYS A 105 -48.58 19.86 -48.47
C CYS A 105 -47.80 20.16 -49.76
N HIS A 106 -47.83 21.41 -50.27
CA HIS A 106 -47.03 21.80 -51.43
C HIS A 106 -45.51 21.77 -51.15
N ARG A 107 -45.07 22.20 -49.95
CA ARG A 107 -43.66 22.08 -49.51
C ARG A 107 -43.21 20.64 -49.34
N ARG A 108 -44.07 19.77 -48.83
CA ARG A 108 -43.78 18.35 -48.62
C ARG A 108 -43.65 17.59 -49.95
N ARG A 109 -44.50 17.89 -50.95
CA ARG A 109 -44.38 17.36 -52.31
C ARG A 109 -43.11 17.82 -53.04
N LYS A 110 -42.64 19.07 -52.82
CA LYS A 110 -41.36 19.55 -53.39
C LYS A 110 -40.14 18.86 -52.77
N ARG A 111 -40.15 18.52 -51.48
CA ARG A 111 -39.06 17.77 -50.82
C ARG A 111 -38.93 16.32 -51.30
N LEU A 112 -40.04 15.66 -51.67
CA LEU A 112 -40.04 14.26 -52.08
C LEU A 112 -39.57 14.02 -53.52
N LYS A 113 -39.48 15.08 -54.34
CA LYS A 113 -39.04 15.00 -55.76
C LYS A 113 -37.60 15.45 -56.00
N GLN A 114 -36.84 15.78 -54.96
CA GLN A 114 -35.42 16.15 -55.11
C GLN A 114 -34.54 14.88 -55.01
N PRO A 115 -33.61 14.63 -55.96
CA PRO A 115 -32.61 13.59 -55.82
C PRO A 115 -31.81 13.84 -54.54
N ARG A 116 -31.62 12.81 -53.71
CA ARG A 116 -30.72 12.92 -52.56
C ARG A 116 -29.31 13.22 -53.09
N PRO A 117 -28.61 14.25 -52.56
CA PRO A 117 -27.19 14.37 -52.82
C PRO A 117 -26.50 13.09 -52.33
N PRO A 118 -25.43 12.63 -53.01
CA PRO A 118 -24.70 11.44 -52.59
C PRO A 118 -24.29 11.61 -51.13
N SER A 119 -24.72 10.67 -50.29
CA SER A 119 -24.33 10.62 -48.89
C SER A 119 -22.81 10.55 -48.82
N MET A 120 -22.19 11.58 -48.23
CA MET A 120 -20.81 11.47 -47.79
C MET A 120 -20.71 10.25 -46.86
N PRO A 121 -19.62 9.46 -46.93
CA PRO A 121 -19.38 8.43 -45.94
C PRO A 121 -19.41 9.07 -44.54
N PRO A 122 -19.94 8.38 -43.52
CA PRO A 122 -20.01 8.95 -42.18
C PRO A 122 -18.61 9.35 -41.76
N ALA A 123 -18.46 10.62 -41.34
CA ALA A 123 -17.26 11.08 -40.68
C ALA A 123 -16.90 10.05 -39.60
N LEU A 124 -15.67 9.54 -39.65
CA LEU A 124 -15.08 8.67 -38.64
C LEU A 124 -15.50 9.17 -37.26
N SER A 125 -16.41 8.43 -36.62
CA SER A 125 -16.80 8.63 -35.24
C SER A 125 -15.53 8.69 -34.42
N GLN A 126 -15.25 9.84 -33.79
CA GLN A 126 -14.10 10.00 -32.92
C GLN A 126 -14.17 8.91 -31.84
N LEU A 127 -13.30 7.91 -31.93
CA LEU A 127 -13.16 6.88 -30.91
C LEU A 127 -12.86 7.58 -29.58
N PRO A 128 -13.51 7.18 -28.46
CA PRO A 128 -13.27 7.81 -27.18
C PRO A 128 -11.78 7.71 -26.83
N PRO A 129 -11.17 8.77 -26.28
CA PRO A 129 -9.76 8.76 -25.96
C PRO A 129 -9.47 7.64 -24.94
N VAL A 130 -8.46 6.82 -25.25
CA VAL A 130 -8.05 5.66 -24.44
C VAL A 130 -6.72 5.93 -23.73
N VAL A 131 -6.53 5.28 -22.59
CA VAL A 131 -5.30 5.31 -21.78
C VAL A 131 -4.94 3.90 -21.33
N GLN A 132 -3.66 3.66 -21.07
CA GLN A 132 -3.19 2.39 -20.54
C GLN A 132 -3.36 2.34 -19.02
N CYS A 133 -4.03 1.31 -18.51
CA CYS A 133 -4.17 1.11 -17.08
C CYS A 133 -2.83 0.69 -16.45
N VAL A 134 -2.44 1.31 -15.33
CA VAL A 134 -1.19 0.97 -14.61
C VAL A 134 -1.15 -0.47 -14.07
N VAL A 135 -2.32 -1.08 -13.80
CA VAL A 135 -2.42 -2.33 -13.03
C VAL A 135 -2.52 -3.52 -13.98
N CYS A 136 -3.48 -3.50 -14.91
CA CYS A 136 -3.66 -4.58 -15.88
C CYS A 136 -2.94 -4.35 -17.21
N LEU A 137 -2.39 -3.15 -17.45
CA LEU A 137 -1.70 -2.77 -18.69
C LEU A 137 -2.57 -2.76 -19.95
N GLU A 138 -3.90 -2.87 -19.81
CA GLU A 138 -4.86 -2.81 -20.91
C GLU A 138 -5.21 -1.37 -21.30
N LEU A 139 -5.53 -1.16 -22.58
CA LEU A 139 -6.05 0.11 -23.09
C LEU A 139 -7.54 0.21 -22.78
N VAL A 140 -7.89 1.23 -22.01
CA VAL A 140 -9.25 1.46 -21.52
C VAL A 140 -9.69 2.90 -21.79
N PRO A 141 -10.99 3.17 -22.00
CA PRO A 141 -11.49 4.53 -22.15
C PRO A 141 -11.13 5.39 -20.93
N ILE A 142 -10.69 6.63 -21.15
CA ILE A 142 -10.35 7.58 -20.07
C ILE A 142 -11.53 7.77 -19.12
N ALA A 143 -12.75 7.73 -19.65
CA ALA A 143 -13.98 7.86 -18.88
C ALA A 143 -14.06 6.83 -17.75
N ASP A 144 -13.60 5.59 -17.95
CA ASP A 144 -13.71 4.47 -17.00
C ASP A 144 -12.49 4.33 -16.08
N CYS A 145 -11.56 5.29 -16.16
CA CYS A 145 -10.36 5.30 -15.36
C CYS A 145 -10.49 6.22 -14.14
N ALA A 146 -10.01 5.73 -13.01
CA ALA A 146 -9.66 6.55 -11.87
C ALA A 146 -8.35 7.29 -12.16
N SER A 147 -8.37 8.60 -11.92
CA SER A 147 -7.18 9.46 -11.96
C SER A 147 -6.76 9.89 -10.56
N CYS A 148 -5.48 10.23 -10.41
CA CYS A 148 -4.93 10.78 -9.18
C CYS A 148 -4.58 12.26 -9.37
N THR A 149 -4.82 13.09 -8.35
CA THR A 149 -4.44 14.50 -8.37
C THR A 149 -2.93 14.73 -8.16
N GLY A 150 -2.23 13.76 -7.55
CA GLY A 150 -0.81 13.85 -7.21
C GLY A 150 0.14 13.13 -8.18
N CYS A 151 -0.37 12.42 -9.18
CA CYS A 151 0.45 11.75 -10.20
C CYS A 151 -0.37 11.46 -11.47
N PRO A 152 0.27 11.27 -12.64
CA PRO A 152 -0.42 11.02 -13.92
C PRO A 152 -0.96 9.58 -14.06
N MET A 153 -1.35 8.98 -12.93
CA MET A 153 -1.95 7.65 -12.85
C MET A 153 -3.27 7.55 -13.61
N ALA A 154 -3.42 6.49 -14.40
CA ALA A 154 -4.71 5.99 -14.89
C ALA A 154 -4.91 4.53 -14.46
N CYS A 155 -6.00 4.25 -13.74
CA CYS A 155 -6.36 2.90 -13.30
C CYS A 155 -7.81 2.59 -13.69
N CYS A 156 -8.06 1.49 -14.41
CA CYS A 156 -9.42 1.13 -14.80
C CYS A 156 -10.29 0.83 -13.58
N GLY A 157 -11.60 1.02 -13.68
CA GLY A 157 -12.52 0.82 -12.57
C GLY A 157 -12.47 -0.57 -11.95
N ILE A 158 -12.29 -1.62 -12.77
CA ILE A 158 -12.20 -3.01 -12.30
C ILE A 158 -10.96 -3.20 -11.41
N CYS A 159 -9.80 -2.72 -11.86
CA CYS A 159 -8.57 -2.79 -11.08
C CYS A 159 -8.66 -1.92 -9.82
N MET A 160 -9.29 -0.75 -9.91
CA MET A 160 -9.50 0.12 -8.76
C MET A 160 -10.38 -0.54 -7.71
N GLU A 161 -11.52 -1.13 -8.09
CA GLU A 161 -12.41 -1.81 -7.15
C GLU A 161 -11.70 -2.98 -6.46
N LYS A 162 -10.96 -3.82 -7.20
CA LYS A 162 -10.17 -4.92 -6.64
C LYS A 162 -9.10 -4.42 -5.67
N TYR A 163 -8.39 -3.34 -6.04
CA TYR A 163 -7.40 -2.71 -5.18
C TYR A 163 -8.03 -2.22 -3.87
N LEU A 164 -9.13 -1.47 -3.96
CA LEU A 164 -9.83 -0.94 -2.79
C LEU A 164 -10.41 -2.06 -1.92
N CYS A 165 -10.95 -3.11 -2.53
CA CYS A 165 -11.40 -4.30 -1.82
C CYS A 165 -10.28 -4.90 -0.96
N LEU A 166 -9.12 -5.17 -1.55
CA LEU A 166 -7.96 -5.69 -0.82
C LEU A 166 -7.53 -4.76 0.32
N LYS A 167 -7.55 -3.44 0.09
CA LYS A 167 -7.19 -2.45 1.11
C LYS A 167 -8.15 -2.40 2.29
N VAL A 168 -9.45 -2.51 2.02
CA VAL A 168 -10.49 -2.44 3.05
C VAL A 168 -10.61 -3.79 3.78
N THR A 169 -10.70 -4.91 3.07
CA THR A 169 -11.01 -6.21 3.68
C THR A 169 -9.79 -6.89 4.28
N SER A 170 -8.65 -6.87 3.58
CA SER A 170 -7.46 -7.64 3.98
C SER A 170 -6.50 -6.80 4.81
N ASP A 171 -6.19 -5.58 4.35
CA ASP A 171 -5.26 -4.69 5.04
C ASP A 171 -5.91 -3.89 6.18
N HIS A 172 -7.26 -3.86 6.25
CA HIS A 172 -8.04 -3.02 7.17
C HIS A 172 -7.59 -1.53 7.14
N GLN A 173 -7.24 -1.03 5.96
CA GLN A 173 -6.82 0.36 5.75
C GLN A 173 -8.01 1.27 5.51
N MET A 174 -8.10 2.34 6.32
CA MET A 174 -9.10 3.41 6.16
C MET A 174 -8.59 4.54 5.26
N HIS A 175 -7.27 4.72 5.21
CA HIS A 175 -6.63 5.67 4.33
C HIS A 175 -6.30 4.99 3.00
N LEU A 176 -7.19 5.16 2.05
CA LEU A 176 -7.10 4.55 0.72
C LEU A 176 -6.26 5.46 -0.19
N GLY A 177 -5.07 5.00 -0.53
CA GLY A 177 -4.09 5.73 -1.35
C GLY A 177 -4.13 5.35 -2.82
N CYS A 178 -3.52 6.18 -3.65
CA CYS A 178 -3.30 5.90 -5.07
C CYS A 178 -2.41 4.66 -5.25
N PRO A 179 -2.73 3.74 -6.18
CA PRO A 179 -1.92 2.54 -6.43
C PRO A 179 -0.45 2.81 -6.82
N SER A 180 -0.13 3.98 -7.40
CA SER A 180 1.24 4.34 -7.77
C SER A 180 1.93 5.23 -6.74
N CYS A 181 1.40 6.42 -6.46
CA CYS A 181 2.09 7.40 -5.61
C CYS A 181 1.68 7.35 -4.14
N SER A 182 0.71 6.51 -3.77
CA SER A 182 0.14 6.43 -2.41
C SER A 182 -0.53 7.70 -1.89
N ALA A 183 -0.67 8.76 -2.70
CA ALA A 183 -1.42 9.95 -2.32
C ALA A 183 -2.88 9.62 -2.03
N ALA A 184 -3.50 10.30 -1.05
CA ALA A 184 -4.87 10.03 -0.64
C ALA A 184 -5.85 10.17 -1.82
N LEU A 185 -6.72 9.16 -2.00
CA LEU A 185 -7.77 9.21 -3.00
C LEU A 185 -8.88 10.15 -2.53
N GLY A 186 -9.40 10.96 -3.47
CA GLY A 186 -10.52 11.85 -3.19
C GLY A 186 -11.83 11.08 -2.97
N ALA A 187 -12.75 11.68 -2.21
CA ALA A 187 -14.06 11.11 -1.91
C ALA A 187 -14.88 10.78 -3.18
N ALA A 188 -14.75 11.60 -4.23
CA ALA A 188 -15.41 11.37 -5.52
C ALA A 188 -14.92 10.09 -6.21
N THR A 189 -13.60 9.87 -6.25
CA THR A 189 -12.99 8.66 -6.82
C THR A 189 -13.41 7.42 -6.04
N LEU A 190 -13.36 7.50 -4.71
CA LEU A 190 -13.77 6.43 -3.82
C LEU A 190 -15.25 6.06 -4.03
N LYS A 191 -16.15 7.05 -4.04
CA LYS A 191 -17.59 6.81 -4.25
C LYS A 191 -17.91 6.23 -5.62
N ARG A 192 -17.13 6.60 -6.64
CA ARG A 192 -17.33 6.12 -8.02
C ARG A 192 -16.94 4.66 -8.21
N PHE A 193 -15.85 4.21 -7.61
CA PHE A 193 -15.25 2.90 -7.88
C PHE A 193 -15.41 1.88 -6.74
N MET A 194 -15.99 2.25 -5.60
CA MET A 194 -16.33 1.31 -4.54
C MET A 194 -17.78 0.84 -4.67
N SER A 195 -18.00 -0.47 -4.58
CA SER A 195 -19.34 -1.03 -4.39
C SER A 195 -19.97 -0.56 -3.06
N PRO A 196 -21.32 -0.56 -2.96
CA PRO A 196 -22.03 -0.21 -1.73
C PRO A 196 -21.58 -1.05 -0.52
N TYR A 197 -21.28 -2.33 -0.76
CA TYR A 197 -20.74 -3.24 0.26
C TYR A 197 -19.39 -2.75 0.82
N LEU A 198 -18.46 -2.35 -0.05
CA LEU A 198 -17.15 -1.83 0.38
C LEU A 198 -17.27 -0.49 1.10
N GLN A 199 -18.19 0.38 0.67
CA GLN A 199 -18.48 1.64 1.36
C GLN A 199 -18.99 1.39 2.77
N GLN A 200 -19.94 0.46 2.94
CA GLN A 200 -20.43 0.06 4.25
C GLN A 200 -19.31 -0.53 5.12
N LYS A 201 -18.46 -1.40 4.55
CA LYS A 201 -17.34 -1.99 5.27
C LYS A 201 -16.31 -0.95 5.72
N LEU A 202 -16.06 0.07 4.89
CA LEU A 202 -15.20 1.19 5.25
C LEU A 202 -15.81 2.00 6.40
N VAL A 203 -17.13 2.25 6.39
CA VAL A 203 -17.83 2.92 7.50
C VAL A 203 -17.81 2.08 8.77
N GLU A 204 -18.00 0.76 8.69
CA GLU A 204 -17.86 -0.17 9.83
C GLU A 204 -16.43 -0.13 10.39
N LEU A 205 -15.42 -0.09 9.51
CA LEU A 205 -14.03 0.09 9.91
C LEU A 205 -13.85 1.45 10.57
N GLU A 206 -14.27 2.55 9.97
CA GLU A 206 -14.22 3.90 10.54
C GLU A 206 -14.92 3.99 11.90
N GLN A 207 -16.03 3.28 12.11
CA GLN A 207 -16.75 3.24 13.37
C GLN A 207 -16.01 2.39 14.43
N SER A 208 -15.49 1.23 14.04
CA SER A 208 -14.67 0.38 14.92
C SER A 208 -13.33 1.02 15.28
N HIS A 209 -12.79 1.85 14.38
CA HIS A 209 -11.52 2.55 14.51
C HIS A 209 -11.67 4.03 14.90
N ARG A 210 -12.89 4.55 15.08
CA ARG A 210 -13.18 5.87 15.70
C ARG A 210 -12.66 5.97 17.13
N SER A 211 -12.15 4.85 17.67
CA SER A 211 -11.43 4.78 18.93
C SER A 211 -9.93 5.12 18.84
N PHE A 212 -9.39 5.55 17.69
CA PHE A 212 -8.02 6.09 17.62
C PHE A 212 -7.90 7.52 18.19
N LYS A 213 -8.64 7.82 19.25
CA LYS A 213 -8.35 8.99 20.08
C LYS A 213 -6.99 8.76 20.71
N CYS A 214 -6.13 9.78 20.69
CA CYS A 214 -4.86 9.69 21.41
C CYS A 214 -5.15 9.35 22.89
N PRO A 215 -4.64 8.22 23.44
CA PRO A 215 -4.89 7.83 24.83
C PRO A 215 -4.40 8.84 25.86
N LYS A 216 -3.56 9.79 25.44
CA LYS A 216 -3.00 10.85 26.28
C LYS A 216 -3.75 12.17 26.17
N CYS A 217 -4.24 12.52 24.98
CA CYS A 217 -4.94 13.80 24.75
C CYS A 217 -6.46 13.67 24.86
N HIS A 218 -7.02 12.48 24.65
CA HIS A 218 -8.46 12.20 24.57
C HIS A 218 -9.25 13.10 23.59
N SER A 219 -8.56 13.87 22.75
CA SER A 219 -9.17 14.84 21.84
C SER A 219 -9.53 14.19 20.51
N ASP A 220 -10.74 14.47 20.03
CA ASP A 220 -11.21 14.05 18.71
C ASP A 220 -10.48 14.76 17.56
N LYS A 221 -9.70 15.80 17.87
CA LYS A 221 -8.93 16.59 16.90
C LYS A 221 -7.46 16.16 16.79
N SER A 222 -7.00 15.17 17.56
CA SER A 222 -5.62 14.71 17.43
C SER A 222 -5.46 13.96 16.11
N ILE A 223 -4.73 14.55 15.15
CA ILE A 223 -4.36 13.88 13.91
C ILE A 223 -3.41 12.74 14.27
N VAL A 224 -3.78 11.52 13.88
CA VAL A 224 -3.00 10.33 14.15
C VAL A 224 -2.41 9.84 12.84
N ILE A 225 -1.08 9.77 12.79
CA ILE A 225 -0.36 9.37 11.58
C ILE A 225 0.16 7.94 11.80
N PRO A 226 -0.09 7.00 10.86
CA PRO A 226 0.59 5.71 10.85
C PRO A 226 2.09 5.91 10.70
N SER A 227 2.91 5.32 11.56
CA SER A 227 4.37 5.41 11.44
C SER A 227 4.85 4.46 10.33
N GLY A 228 4.59 4.84 9.08
CA GLY A 228 4.77 4.00 7.88
C GLY A 228 6.18 3.47 7.64
N TYR A 229 7.19 3.98 8.36
CA TYR A 229 8.60 3.58 8.21
C TYR A 229 9.05 2.46 9.15
N ILE A 230 8.44 2.31 10.33
CA ILE A 230 8.97 1.42 11.39
C ILE A 230 7.99 0.29 11.72
N SER A 231 6.68 0.54 11.66
CA SER A 231 5.68 -0.47 11.99
C SER A 231 4.29 -0.08 11.54
N ARG A 232 3.60 -0.99 10.82
CA ARG A 232 2.19 -0.84 10.47
C ARG A 232 1.23 -0.90 11.68
N ARG A 233 1.76 -1.13 12.89
CA ARG A 233 0.99 -1.28 14.14
C ARG A 233 1.18 -0.11 15.11
N SER A 234 1.90 0.93 14.72
CA SER A 234 2.09 2.13 15.55
C SER A 234 1.35 3.33 14.99
N LEU A 235 0.79 4.08 15.93
CA LEU A 235 0.17 5.38 15.70
C LEU A 235 0.91 6.42 16.52
N THR A 236 1.15 7.59 15.92
CA THR A 236 1.79 8.72 16.59
C THR A 236 0.87 9.94 16.56
N CYS A 237 0.63 10.52 17.73
CA CYS A 237 -0.14 11.76 17.86
C CYS A 237 0.72 12.96 17.43
N THR A 238 0.21 13.81 16.56
CA THR A 238 0.93 15.02 16.12
C THR A 238 1.02 16.09 17.22
N GLN A 239 0.06 16.13 18.14
CA GLN A 239 -0.04 17.13 19.20
C GLN A 239 0.90 16.84 20.38
N CYS A 240 0.80 15.65 20.98
CA CYS A 240 1.60 15.29 22.17
C CYS A 240 2.77 14.35 21.88
N LYS A 241 2.98 13.97 20.60
CA LYS A 241 4.07 13.09 20.14
C LYS A 241 4.09 11.68 20.77
N SER A 242 3.06 11.28 21.50
CA SER A 242 2.99 9.92 22.05
C SER A 242 2.73 8.89 20.95
N CYS A 243 3.38 7.74 21.08
CA CYS A 243 3.19 6.59 20.20
C CYS A 243 2.52 5.42 20.93
N TRP A 244 1.54 4.78 20.28
CA TRP A 244 0.80 3.66 20.86
C TRP A 244 0.53 2.56 19.84
N CYS A 245 0.20 1.38 20.34
CA CYS A 245 -0.13 0.22 19.53
C CYS A 245 -1.60 0.29 19.07
N ILE A 246 -1.82 0.03 17.78
CA ILE A 246 -3.15 -0.03 17.15
C ILE A 246 -4.04 -1.11 17.78
N ASP A 247 -3.46 -2.26 18.12
CA ASP A 247 -4.21 -3.43 18.57
C ASP A 247 -4.69 -3.38 20.02
N CYS A 248 -3.98 -2.66 20.89
CA CYS A 248 -4.25 -2.66 22.33
C CYS A 248 -4.40 -1.26 22.95
N GLY A 249 -4.09 -0.19 22.21
CA GLY A 249 -4.16 1.18 22.72
C GLY A 249 -3.09 1.56 23.75
N LEU A 250 -2.22 0.61 24.17
CA LEU A 250 -1.13 0.85 25.11
C LEU A 250 0.10 1.44 24.43
N LYS A 251 1.11 1.86 25.22
CA LYS A 251 2.41 2.32 24.71
C LYS A 251 2.93 1.38 23.63
N TYR A 252 3.44 1.96 22.54
CA TYR A 252 3.91 1.17 21.42
C TYR A 252 4.96 0.14 21.86
N HIS A 253 4.79 -1.08 21.36
CA HIS A 253 5.69 -2.20 21.59
C HIS A 253 5.91 -2.92 20.26
N TYR A 254 7.15 -3.34 20.01
CA TYR A 254 7.52 -3.95 18.74
C TYR A 254 6.88 -5.33 18.56
N PHE A 255 6.92 -6.18 19.59
CA PHE A 255 6.30 -7.51 19.57
C PHE A 255 4.85 -7.44 20.04
N ALA A 256 3.97 -8.29 19.51
CA ALA A 256 2.58 -8.36 19.98
C ALA A 256 2.56 -8.87 21.43
N THR A 257 1.78 -8.22 22.29
CA THR A 257 1.68 -8.58 23.71
C THR A 257 0.35 -9.26 24.03
N GLN A 258 0.18 -9.72 25.27
CA GLN A 258 -1.06 -10.33 25.75
C GLN A 258 -2.30 -9.43 25.63
N ALA A 259 -2.10 -8.11 25.64
CA ALA A 259 -3.18 -7.13 25.48
C ALA A 259 -3.63 -6.96 24.00
N CYS A 260 -2.82 -7.40 23.03
CA CYS A 260 -3.14 -7.24 21.62
C CYS A 260 -4.18 -8.25 21.14
N GLY A 261 -5.19 -7.74 20.43
CA GLY A 261 -6.19 -8.59 19.76
C GLY A 261 -5.56 -9.57 18.77
N SER A 262 -4.55 -9.14 18.01
CA SER A 262 -3.79 -9.99 17.09
C SER A 262 -3.13 -11.19 17.78
N PHE A 263 -2.47 -10.97 18.91
CA PHE A 263 -1.86 -12.05 19.69
C PHE A 263 -2.90 -13.00 20.29
N ARG A 264 -4.04 -12.47 20.74
CA ARG A 264 -5.18 -13.32 21.20
C ARG A 264 -5.70 -14.21 20.08
N LYS A 265 -5.90 -13.67 18.87
CA LYS A 265 -6.32 -14.44 17.69
C LYS A 265 -5.29 -15.50 17.28
N TRP A 266 -4.00 -15.14 17.30
CA TRP A 266 -2.92 -16.08 17.00
C TRP A 266 -2.91 -17.25 17.99
N ARG A 267 -2.99 -16.98 19.30
CA ARG A 267 -3.09 -18.01 20.35
C ARG A 267 -4.29 -18.94 20.18
N ALA A 268 -5.42 -18.44 19.71
CA ALA A 268 -6.60 -19.28 19.50
C ALA A 268 -6.42 -20.30 18.37
N LYS A 269 -5.55 -20.01 17.39
CA LYS A 269 -5.25 -20.89 16.25
C LYS A 269 -4.05 -21.81 16.48
N HIS A 270 -3.23 -21.52 17.49
CA HIS A 270 -2.00 -22.26 17.79
C HIS A 270 -2.16 -23.01 19.11
N ARG A 271 -1.39 -24.08 19.30
CA ARG A 271 -1.40 -24.85 20.54
C ARG A 271 -0.60 -24.11 21.63
N VAL A 272 -1.17 -23.02 22.16
CA VAL A 272 -0.51 -22.14 23.14
C VAL A 272 -1.26 -22.15 24.46
N LYS A 273 -0.55 -22.33 25.58
CA LYS A 273 -1.11 -22.26 26.94
C LYS A 273 -0.23 -21.41 27.86
N ALA A 274 -0.83 -20.85 28.90
CA ALA A 274 -0.10 -20.16 29.96
C ALA A 274 0.61 -21.18 30.87
N CYS A 275 1.84 -20.86 31.28
CA CYS A 275 2.53 -21.61 32.32
C CYS A 275 1.72 -21.57 33.62
N PRO A 276 1.46 -22.71 34.29
CA PRO A 276 0.69 -22.74 35.53
C PRO A 276 1.39 -22.03 36.70
N ASN A 277 2.71 -21.85 36.65
CA ASN A 277 3.48 -21.21 37.72
C ASN A 277 3.67 -19.70 37.51
N CYS A 278 4.06 -19.26 36.30
CA CYS A 278 4.38 -17.85 36.03
C CYS A 278 3.50 -17.17 34.97
N THR A 279 2.47 -17.85 34.47
CA THR A 279 1.50 -17.38 33.45
C THR A 279 2.06 -17.06 32.06
N ARG A 280 3.38 -17.13 31.84
CA ARG A 280 3.96 -16.90 30.51
C ARG A 280 3.45 -17.91 29.49
N PHE A 281 3.06 -17.43 28.32
CA PHE A 281 2.59 -18.28 27.22
C PHE A 281 3.70 -19.15 26.64
N ILE A 282 3.40 -20.43 26.47
CA ILE A 282 4.28 -21.45 25.93
C ILE A 282 3.51 -22.13 24.78
N GLU A 283 4.13 -22.20 23.62
CA GLU A 283 3.63 -22.95 22.47
C GLU A 283 4.07 -24.42 22.60
N LYS A 284 3.15 -25.34 22.36
CA LYS A 284 3.45 -26.78 22.34
C LYS A 284 4.07 -27.15 21.01
N VAL A 285 5.30 -27.64 21.10
CA VAL A 285 5.94 -28.42 20.04
C VAL A 285 5.41 -29.86 20.13
N ASP A 286 5.16 -30.50 19.00
CA ASP A 286 4.59 -31.86 18.98
C ASP A 286 5.53 -32.91 19.59
N GLY A 287 4.97 -34.07 19.97
CA GLY A 287 5.71 -35.15 20.64
C GLY A 287 5.25 -35.39 22.08
N CYS A 288 5.82 -34.69 23.06
CA CYS A 288 5.65 -34.98 24.49
C CYS A 288 4.66 -34.02 25.20
N ASN A 289 3.95 -34.53 26.24
CA ASN A 289 3.12 -33.71 27.13
C ASN A 289 3.90 -33.11 28.31
N HIS A 290 5.11 -33.60 28.59
CA HIS A 290 6.02 -32.99 29.55
C HIS A 290 6.61 -31.72 28.96
N MET A 291 6.32 -30.58 29.59
CA MET A 291 6.81 -29.28 29.16
C MET A 291 7.57 -28.58 30.26
N THR A 292 8.62 -27.87 29.89
CA THR A 292 9.44 -27.07 30.81
C THR A 292 9.31 -25.61 30.42
N CYS A 293 8.88 -24.77 31.36
CA CYS A 293 8.81 -23.32 31.13
C CYS A 293 10.22 -22.78 30.89
N THR A 294 10.45 -22.07 29.78
CA THR A 294 11.77 -21.50 29.46
C THR A 294 12.23 -20.44 30.47
N GLN A 295 11.30 -19.89 31.25
CA GLN A 295 11.50 -18.69 32.06
C GLN A 295 11.61 -19.01 33.55
N CYS A 296 10.64 -19.72 34.13
CA CYS A 296 10.71 -20.14 35.53
C CYS A 296 11.18 -21.59 35.72
N LYS A 297 11.52 -22.30 34.63
CA LYS A 297 11.97 -23.72 34.62
C LYS A 297 10.98 -24.73 35.23
N PHE A 298 9.75 -24.30 35.54
CA PHE A 298 8.70 -25.18 36.05
C PHE A 298 8.35 -26.25 35.02
N GLN A 299 8.40 -27.50 35.44
CA GLN A 299 8.05 -28.66 34.62
C GLN A 299 6.61 -29.07 34.89
N PHE A 300 5.80 -29.20 33.85
CA PHE A 300 4.37 -29.45 33.96
C PHE A 300 3.83 -30.30 32.81
N CYS A 301 2.66 -30.89 33.01
CA CYS A 301 1.95 -31.61 31.97
C CYS A 301 1.07 -30.65 31.16
N TRP A 302 1.20 -30.70 29.83
CA TRP A 302 0.43 -29.85 28.92
C TRP A 302 -1.09 -30.06 29.02
N VAL A 303 -1.53 -31.28 29.31
CA VAL A 303 -2.96 -31.65 29.29
C VAL A 303 -3.66 -31.14 30.55
N CYS A 304 -3.16 -31.49 31.74
CA CYS A 304 -3.80 -31.15 33.01
C CYS A 304 -3.24 -29.88 33.68
N SER A 305 -2.13 -29.33 33.18
CA SER A 305 -1.46 -28.14 33.72
C SER A 305 -0.95 -28.28 35.16
N THR A 306 -0.73 -29.51 35.65
CA THR A 306 -0.14 -29.78 36.96
C THR A 306 1.36 -30.09 36.86
N LYS A 307 2.06 -30.03 38.01
CA LYS A 307 3.50 -30.29 38.11
C LYS A 307 3.85 -31.68 37.55
N TRP A 308 4.93 -31.76 36.77
CA TRP A 308 5.44 -33.04 36.27
C TRP A 308 6.20 -33.79 37.37
N THR A 309 5.93 -35.08 37.50
CA THR A 309 6.59 -36.02 38.42
C THR A 309 6.89 -37.32 37.69
N LEU A 310 7.81 -38.14 38.22
CA LEU A 310 8.18 -39.42 37.59
C LEU A 310 7.00 -40.39 37.42
N LEU A 311 6.02 -40.34 38.35
CA LEU A 311 4.78 -41.11 38.31
C LEU A 311 3.58 -40.22 37.94
N HIS A 312 3.75 -39.35 36.94
CA HIS A 312 2.68 -38.44 36.55
C HIS A 312 1.50 -39.19 35.91
N LYS A 313 0.35 -39.20 36.59
CA LYS A 313 -0.93 -39.64 36.02
C LYS A 313 -1.71 -38.42 35.52
N CYS A 314 -2.02 -38.43 34.23
CA CYS A 314 -2.75 -37.33 33.62
C CYS A 314 -4.25 -37.44 33.91
N THR A 315 -4.77 -36.55 34.74
CA THR A 315 -6.22 -36.36 34.95
C THR A 315 -6.67 -35.10 34.22
N PRO A 316 -7.39 -35.22 33.09
CA PRO A 316 -7.88 -34.06 32.35
C PRO A 316 -8.77 -33.18 33.24
N ARG A 317 -8.58 -31.85 33.19
CA ARG A 317 -9.36 -30.91 34.01
C ARG A 317 -10.88 -30.95 33.77
N TRP A 318 -11.35 -31.55 32.68
CA TRP A 318 -12.79 -31.71 32.39
C TRP A 318 -13.54 -32.60 33.40
N PHE A 319 -12.83 -33.40 34.21
CA PHE A 319 -13.41 -34.29 35.22
C PHE A 319 -13.19 -33.82 36.67
N ALA A 320 -12.56 -32.67 36.88
CA ALA A 320 -12.44 -32.07 38.21
C ALA A 320 -13.58 -31.07 38.38
N GLY A 321 -14.73 -31.58 38.84
CA GLY A 321 -15.84 -30.78 39.35
C GLY A 321 -15.50 -30.10 40.67
#